data_AF-A0A8J3MTG7-F1
#
_entry.id   AF-A0A8J3MTG7-F1
#
_cell.length_a   1.000
_cell.length_b   1.000
_cell.length_c   1.000
_cell.angle_alpha   90.00
_cell.angle_beta   90.00
_cell.angle_gamma   90.00
#
_symmetry.space_group_name_H-M   'P 1'
#
loop_
_entity.id
_entity.type
_entity.pdbx_description
1 polymer ?
#
loop_
_entity_poly.entity_id
_entity_poly.type
_entity_poly.pdbx_seq_one_letter_code
_entity_poly.pdbx_strand_id
1 'polypeptide(L)'
;MATETFRAGLQKLQEYATKCTAAIMCAEAVPWRCHRSLIADALTVQGWQVYDIQSQKTAKLHRLTPFLQVHDGLLLYPGTL
;
A
#
# COMPACT_ATOMS: atom_id res chain seq x y z
N MET A 1 -1.60 9.03 6.70
CA MET A 1 -2.53 8.15 5.95
C MET A 1 -3.91 8.80 5.80
N ALA A 2 -4.49 9.40 6.84
CA ALA A 2 -5.81 10.06 6.77
C ALA A 2 -5.84 11.47 6.11
N THR A 3 -4.86 11.82 5.28
CA THR A 3 -4.79 13.14 4.63
C THR A 3 -5.40 13.12 3.24
N GLU A 4 -5.85 14.28 2.76
CA GLU A 4 -6.39 14.42 1.39
C GLU A 4 -5.34 14.15 0.31
N THR A 5 -4.09 14.60 0.54
CA THR A 5 -2.97 14.36 -0.39
C THR A 5 -2.68 12.87 -0.56
N PHE A 6 -2.76 12.09 0.52
CA PHE A 6 -2.60 10.64 0.44
C PHE A 6 -3.74 10.00 -0.37
N ARG A 7 -4.99 10.37 -0.07
CA ARG A 7 -6.16 9.87 -0.80
C ARG A 7 -6.09 10.18 -2.30
N ALA A 8 -5.73 11.40 -2.67
CA ALA A 8 -5.57 11.80 -4.07
C ALA A 8 -4.46 11.02 -4.78
N GLY A 9 -3.32 10.81 -4.12
CA GLY A 9 -2.23 9.99 -4.66
C GLY A 9 -2.64 8.52 -4.86
N LEU A 10 -3.37 7.95 -3.90
CA LEU A 10 -3.88 6.58 -3.97
C LEU A 10 -4.87 6.42 -5.14
N GLN A 11 -5.81 7.35 -5.28
CA GLN A 11 -6.77 7.35 -6.39
C GLN A 11 -6.05 7.42 -7.74
N LYS A 12 -5.05 8.31 -7.87
CA LYS A 12 -4.25 8.40 -9.11
C LYS A 12 -3.55 7.09 -9.44
N LEU A 13 -3.02 6.39 -8.43
CA LEU A 13 -2.41 5.07 -8.63
C LEU A 13 -3.44 4.03 -9.10
N GLN A 14 -4.65 4.03 -8.53
CA GLN A 14 -5.74 3.15 -8.94
C GLN A 14 -6.18 3.41 -10.38
N GLU A 15 -6.26 4.68 -10.78
CA GLU A 15 -6.57 5.07 -12.17
C GLU A 15 -5.53 4.59 -13.18
N TYR A 16 -4.26 4.46 -12.79
CA TYR A 16 -3.24 3.82 -13.63
C TYR A 16 -3.41 2.30 -13.63
N ALA A 17 -3.64 1.70 -12.46
CA ALA A 17 -3.76 0.26 -12.29
C ALA A 17 -4.98 -0.34 -13.02
N THR A 18 -6.04 0.45 -13.27
CA THR A 18 -7.18 0.00 -14.11
C THR A 18 -6.86 -0.02 -15.61
N LYS A 19 -5.85 0.75 -16.04
CA LYS A 19 -5.49 0.90 -17.47
C LYS A 19 -4.35 -0.01 -17.88
N CYS A 20 -3.42 -0.29 -16.97
CA CYS A 20 -2.28 -1.15 -17.22
C CYS A 20 -1.72 -1.74 -15.92
N THR A 21 -0.82 -2.71 -16.05
CA THR A 21 -0.06 -3.22 -14.91
C THR A 21 0.79 -2.10 -14.30
N ALA A 22 0.43 -1.68 -13.09
CA ALA A 22 1.12 -0.62 -12.35
C ALA A 22 2.04 -1.21 -11.27
N ALA A 23 3.22 -0.60 -11.11
CA ALA A 23 4.13 -0.89 -10.01
C ALA A 23 4.58 0.43 -9.38
N ILE A 24 4.68 0.44 -8.05
CA ILE A 24 5.31 1.53 -7.30
C ILE A 24 6.65 1.04 -6.77
N MET A 25 7.67 1.90 -6.84
CA MET A 25 8.98 1.61 -6.27
C MET A 25 9.37 2.67 -5.25
N CYS A 26 10.06 2.22 -4.21
CA CYS A 26 10.69 3.06 -3.20
C CYS A 26 12.21 2.96 -3.38
N ALA A 27 12.95 4.03 -3.14
CA ALA A 27 14.42 4.02 -3.23
C ALA A 27 15.05 3.24 -2.06
N GLU A 28 14.31 3.02 -0.98
CA GLU A 28 14.76 2.29 0.19
C GLU A 28 14.85 0.78 -0.11
N ALA A 29 16.06 0.26 0.06
CA ALA A 29 16.31 -1.18 -0.03
C ALA A 29 15.57 -1.97 1.08
N VAL A 30 15.30 -1.33 2.21
CA VAL A 30 14.78 -1.98 3.42
C VAL A 30 13.26 -1.79 3.54
N PRO A 31 12.44 -2.85 3.39
CA PRO A 31 10.98 -2.75 3.32
C PRO A 31 10.32 -2.10 4.54
N TRP A 32 10.83 -2.33 5.75
CA TRP A 32 10.24 -1.78 6.98
C TRP A 32 10.65 -0.33 7.26
N ARG A 33 11.50 0.26 6.41
CA ARG A 33 11.92 1.66 6.51
C ARG A 33 11.24 2.56 5.48
N CYS A 34 10.31 2.02 4.69
CA CYS A 34 9.57 2.78 3.71
C CYS A 34 8.07 2.68 3.91
N HIS A 35 7.34 3.59 3.27
CA HIS A 35 5.90 3.71 3.41
C HIS A 35 5.11 2.83 2.42
N ARG A 36 5.80 1.99 1.63
CA ARG A 36 5.14 1.20 0.58
C ARG A 36 4.17 0.17 1.12
N SER A 37 4.44 -0.39 2.30
CA SER A 37 3.51 -1.28 2.99
C SER A 37 2.20 -0.58 3.31
N LEU A 38 2.24 0.69 3.72
CA LEU A 38 1.05 1.46 4.06
C LEU A 38 0.17 1.75 2.82
N ILE A 39 0.78 1.95 1.65
CA ILE A 39 0.06 2.06 0.38
C ILE A 39 -0.56 0.71 -0.02
N ALA A 40 0.21 -0.37 0.14
CA ALA A 40 -0.25 -1.73 -0.16
C ALA A 40 -1.41 -2.16 0.77
N ASP A 41 -1.35 -1.82 2.06
CA ASP A 41 -2.41 -2.00 3.04
C ASP A 41 -3.68 -1.28 2.57
N ALA A 42 -3.58 -0.01 2.20
CA ALA A 42 -4.73 0.79 1.76
C ALA A 42 -5.41 0.21 0.52
N LEU A 43 -4.63 -0.23 -0.47
CA LEU A 43 -5.15 -0.90 -1.67
C LEU A 43 -5.78 -2.25 -1.33
N THR A 44 -5.14 -3.04 -0.48
CA THR A 44 -5.61 -4.38 -0.10
C THR A 44 -6.93 -4.31 0.66
N VAL A 45 -7.07 -3.36 1.60
CA VAL A 45 -8.34 -3.09 2.31
C VAL A 45 -9.45 -2.67 1.34
N GLN A 46 -9.10 -2.00 0.24
CA GLN A 46 -10.04 -1.64 -0.83
C GLN A 46 -10.27 -2.77 -1.87
N GLY A 47 -9.78 -3.97 -1.61
CA GLY A 47 -10.05 -5.17 -2.43
C GLY A 47 -9.08 -5.39 -3.59
N TRP A 48 -8.03 -4.58 -3.72
CA TRP A 48 -7.01 -4.80 -4.75
C TRP A 48 -6.06 -5.94 -4.37
N GLN A 49 -5.66 -6.74 -5.36
CA GLN A 49 -4.55 -7.68 -5.17
C GLN A 49 -3.22 -6.94 -5.34
N VAL A 50 -2.50 -6.75 -4.25
CA VAL A 50 -1.17 -6.14 -4.26
C VAL A 50 -0.11 -7.23 -4.09
N TYR A 51 0.96 -7.16 -4.87
CA TYR A 51 2.08 -8.09 -4.77
C TYR A 51 3.37 -7.36 -4.39
N ASP A 52 4.02 -7.83 -3.33
CA ASP A 52 5.34 -7.39 -2.90
C ASP A 52 6.40 -8.02 -3.80
N ILE A 53 6.95 -7.23 -4.72
CA ILE A 53 8.02 -7.65 -5.64
C ILE A 53 9.35 -7.66 -4.87
N GLN A 54 9.93 -8.84 -4.70
CA GLN A 54 11.17 -9.06 -3.95
C GLN A 54 12.38 -9.26 -4.87
N SER A 55 12.15 -9.78 -6.08
CA SER A 55 13.19 -10.02 -7.07
C SER A 55 12.57 -10.16 -8.47
N GLN A 56 13.41 -10.38 -9.49
CA GLN A 56 12.95 -10.70 -10.85
C GLN A 56 12.07 -11.96 -10.93
N LYS A 57 12.15 -12.86 -9.95
CA LYS A 57 11.45 -14.15 -9.96
C LYS A 57 10.41 -14.31 -8.87
N THR A 58 10.36 -13.39 -7.91
CA THR A 58 9.54 -13.53 -6.70
C THR A 58 8.72 -12.29 -6.47
N ALA A 59 7.39 -12.47 -6.50
CA ALA A 59 6.42 -11.53 -5.99
C ALA A 59 5.45 -12.30 -5.10
N LYS A 60 5.20 -11.80 -3.89
CA LYS A 60 4.30 -12.45 -2.91
C LYS A 60 3.07 -11.59 -2.72
N LEU A 61 1.90 -12.21 -2.55
CA LEU A 61 0.70 -11.47 -2.20
C LEU A 61 0.96 -10.69 -0.90
N HIS A 62 0.61 -9.41 -0.92
CA HIS A 62 0.76 -8.52 0.21
C HIS A 62 -0.08 -9.06 1.37
N ARG A 63 0.50 -9.01 2.57
CA ARG A 63 -0.21 -9.33 3.81
C ARG A 63 -0.31 -8.06 4.61
N LEU A 64 -1.52 -7.80 5.11
CA LEU A 64 -1.78 -6.63 5.93
C LEU A 64 -0.77 -6.52 7.06
N THR A 65 -0.30 -5.30 7.29
CA THR A 65 0.60 -5.01 8.40
C THR A 65 -0.02 -5.53 9.70
N PRO A 66 0.67 -6.36 10.52
CA PRO A 66 0.04 -7.11 11.62
C PRO A 66 -0.68 -6.26 12.67
N PHE A 67 -0.25 -5.01 12.84
CA PHE A 67 -0.80 -4.06 13.81
C PHE A 67 -1.70 -2.99 13.18
N LEU A 68 -2.06 -3.15 11.90
CA LEU A 68 -3.06 -2.30 11.24
C LEU A 68 -4.43 -2.56 11.88
N GLN A 69 -5.12 -1.48 12.23
CA GLN A 69 -6.54 -1.51 12.57
C GLN A 69 -7.34 -0.77 11.49
N VAL A 70 -8.49 -1.32 11.10
CA VAL A 70 -9.40 -0.70 10.14
C VAL A 70 -10.70 -0.36 10.85
N HIS A 71 -11.03 0.93 10.91
CA HIS A 71 -12.28 1.44 11.49
C HIS A 71 -13.01 2.28 10.45
N ASP A 72 -14.22 1.88 10.04
CA ASP A 72 -15.01 2.59 9.01
C ASP A 72 -14.22 2.91 7.74
N GLY A 73 -13.34 2.00 7.31
CA GLY A 73 -12.48 2.18 6.13
C GLY A 73 -11.25 3.08 6.35
N LEU A 74 -11.06 3.61 7.57
CA LEU A 74 -9.87 4.34 7.98
C LEU A 74 -8.80 3.38 8.50
N LEU A 75 -7.57 3.53 7.98
CA LEU A 75 -6.42 2.74 8.41
C LEU A 75 -5.69 3.44 9.56
N LEU A 76 -5.61 2.76 10.70
CA LEU A 76 -4.97 3.22 11.92
C LEU A 76 -3.73 2.37 12.22
N TYR A 77 -2.62 3.03 12.54
CA TYR A 77 -1.34 2.41 12.89
C TYR A 77 -0.86 2.93 14.24
N PRO A 78 -0.09 2.14 15.02
CA PRO A 78 0.52 2.59 16.26
C PRO A 78 1.35 3.86 16.07
N GLY A 79 1.23 4.83 16.99
CA GLY A 79 1.92 6.13 16.90
C GLY A 79 1.19 7.19 16.07
N THR A 80 -0.03 6.90 15.59
CA THR A 80 -0.89 7.85 14.86
C THR A 80 -2.05 8.36 15.73
N LEU A 81 -1.92 8.29 17.07
CA LEU A 81 -2.85 8.89 18.03
C LEU A 81 -2.57 10.39 18.19
#